data_AF-A0A7Y2BZI4-F1
#
_entry.id   AF-A0A7Y2BZI4-F1
#
_cell.length_a   1.000
_cell.length_b   1.000
_cell.length_c   1.000
_cell.angle_alpha   90.00
_cell.angle_beta   90.00
_cell.angle_gamma   90.00
#
_symmetry.space_group_name_H-M   'P 1'
#
loop_
_entity.id
_entity.type
_entity.pdbx_description
1 polymer ?
#
loop_
_entity_poly.entity_id
_entity_poly.type
_entity_poly.pdbx_seq_one_letter_code
_entity_poly.pdbx_strand_id
1 'polypeptide(L)' 'MARPRTKKFEFGKGIWYFNIKKGYNNNITIKRIEKQKAIDAYKQYLKTQKENCEWLGKWDGKKFTDDNFDKLESVKK' A
#
# COMPACT_ATOMS: atom_id res chain seq x y z
N MET A 1 -14.12 -33.59 -4.52
CA MET A 1 -13.12 -32.86 -3.72
C MET A 1 -13.50 -31.38 -3.68
N ALA A 2 -13.93 -30.85 -2.53
CA ALA A 2 -14.27 -29.43 -2.41
C ALA A 2 -12.98 -28.59 -2.53
N ARG A 3 -12.94 -27.70 -3.53
CA ARG A 3 -11.82 -26.76 -3.70
C ARG A 3 -11.74 -25.88 -2.44
N PRO A 4 -10.59 -25.79 -1.74
CA PRO A 4 -10.46 -24.91 -0.60
C PRO A 4 -10.73 -23.48 -1.06
N ARG A 5 -11.76 -22.86 -0.47
CA ARG A 5 -12.17 -21.48 -0.76
C ARG A 5 -10.94 -20.60 -0.51
N THR A 6 -10.48 -19.90 -1.54
CA THR A 6 -9.34 -18.99 -1.47
C THR A 6 -9.54 -18.07 -0.27
N LYS A 7 -8.61 -18.12 0.69
CA LYS A 7 -8.65 -17.27 1.89
C LYS A 7 -8.80 -15.83 1.41
N LYS A 8 -9.93 -15.20 1.74
CA LYS A 8 -10.15 -13.78 1.46
C LYS A 8 -8.99 -13.04 2.11
N PHE A 9 -8.28 -12.22 1.33
CA PHE A 9 -7.21 -11.38 1.86
C PHE A 9 -7.84 -10.40 2.85
N GLU A 10 -7.79 -10.74 4.13
CA GLU A 10 -8.15 -9.83 5.20
C GLU A 10 -7.03 -8.81 5.31
N PHE A 11 -7.29 -7.59 4.83
CA PHE A 11 -6.41 -6.45 5.08
C PHE A 11 -6.36 -6.21 6.60
N GLY A 12 -5.15 -6.15 7.15
CA GLY A 12 -4.95 -5.98 8.59
C GLY A 12 -5.21 -4.53 8.99
N LYS A 13 -6.01 -4.34 10.04
CA LYS A 13 -6.24 -3.01 10.62
C LYS A 13 -4.92 -2.41 11.07
N GLY A 14 -4.70 -1.15 10.74
CA GLY A 14 -3.47 -0.44 11.09
C GLY A 14 -2.33 -0.58 10.09
N ILE A 15 -2.51 -1.38 9.03
CA ILE A 15 -1.47 -1.65 8.05
C ILE A 15 -1.61 -0.67 6.87
N TRP A 16 -0.47 -0.18 6.42
CA TRP A 16 -0.31 0.68 5.25
C TRP A 16 -0.13 -0.17 4.01
N TYR A 17 -0.90 0.14 2.97
CA TYR A 17 -0.89 -0.56 1.71
C TYR A 17 -0.54 0.40 0.59
N PHE A 18 0.24 -0.10 -0.36
CA PHE A 18 0.47 0.57 -1.63
C PHE A 18 0.74 -0.48 -2.71
N ASN A 19 0.33 -0.15 -3.92
CA ASN A 19 0.50 -0.97 -5.10
C ASN A 19 1.63 -0.41 -5.96
N ILE A 20 2.38 -1.31 -6.57
CA ILE A 20 3.39 -0.96 -7.57
C ILE A 20 3.14 -1.84 -8.79
N LYS A 21 2.90 -1.21 -9.93
CA LYS A 21 2.70 -1.88 -11.22
C LYS A 21 4.04 -2.05 -11.93
N LYS A 22 4.69 -3.20 -11.77
CA LYS A 22 5.95 -3.49 -12.47
C LYS A 22 5.65 -4.15 -13.82
N GLY A 23 5.51 -3.35 -14.87
CA GLY A 23 5.31 -3.82 -16.25
C GLY A 23 3.91 -4.39 -16.52
N TYR A 24 3.79 -5.24 -17.55
CA TYR A 24 2.50 -5.58 -18.20
C TYR A 24 1.53 -6.43 -17.34
N ASN A 25 2.00 -7.13 -16.30
CA ASN A 25 1.10 -8.01 -15.52
C ASN A 25 1.50 -8.26 -14.04
N ASN A 26 2.45 -7.50 -13.48
CA ASN A 26 2.86 -7.68 -12.07
C ASN A 26 2.44 -6.48 -11.22
N ASN A 27 1.28 -6.59 -10.56
CA ASN A 27 0.90 -5.68 -9.49
C ASN A 27 1.40 -6.24 -8.15
N ILE A 28 2.32 -5.54 -7.52
CA ILE A 28 2.88 -5.89 -6.22
C ILE A 28 2.19 -5.04 -5.17
N THR A 29 1.34 -5.66 -4.36
CA THR A 29 0.77 -5.02 -3.17
C THR A 29 1.73 -5.16 -2.01
N ILE A 30 2.36 -4.05 -1.62
CA ILE A 30 3.22 -4.00 -0.45
C ILE A 30 2.40 -3.57 0.75
N LYS A 31 2.56 -4.30 1.85
CA LYS A 31 1.94 -4.01 3.13
C LYS A 31 2.99 -3.73 4.20
N ARG A 32 2.84 -2.64 4.95
CA ARG A 32 3.77 -2.23 6.02
C ARG A 32 2.99 -1.80 7.26
N ILE A 33 3.42 -2.25 8.43
CA ILE A 33 2.78 -1.90 9.71
C ILE A 33 3.14 -0.47 10.11
N GLU A 34 4.42 -0.11 9.94
CA GLU A 34 4.93 1.20 10.32
C GLU A 34 4.75 2.23 9.19
N LYS A 35 4.18 3.38 9.53
CA LYS A 35 3.98 4.53 8.63
C LYS A 35 5.29 4.99 8.01
N GLN A 36 6.36 5.13 8.80
CA GLN A 36 7.66 5.60 8.31
C GLN A 36 8.26 4.65 7.27
N LYS A 37 8.23 3.34 7.53
CA LYS A 37 8.72 2.33 6.58
C LYS A 37 7.87 2.25 5.31
N ALA A 38 6.57 2.52 5.42
CA ALA A 38 5.67 2.57 4.27
C ALA A 38 6.00 3.76 3.35
N ILE A 39 6.18 4.94 3.94
CA ILE A 39 6.56 6.17 3.22
C ILE A 39 7.94 6.02 2.58
N ASP A 40 8.92 5.53 3.32
CA ASP A 40 10.30 5.37 2.83
C ASP A 40 10.35 4.39 1.64
N ALA A 41 9.69 3.24 1.77
CA ALA A 41 9.56 2.29 0.68
C ALA A 41 8.84 2.93 -0.52
N TYR A 42 7.70 3.58 -0.31
CA TYR A 42 6.98 4.27 -1.37
C TYR A 42 7.84 5.33 -2.06
N LYS A 43 8.63 6.11 -1.32
CA LYS A 43 9.55 7.11 -1.86
C LYS A 43 10.68 6.50 -2.69
N GLN A 44 11.21 5.35 -2.25
CA GLN A 44 12.18 4.56 -3.01
C GLN A 44 11.58 4.11 -4.35
N TYR A 45 10.36 3.55 -4.32
CA TYR A 45 9.67 3.11 -5.54
C TYR A 45 9.22 4.27 -6.41
N LEU A 46 8.84 5.41 -5.85
CA LEU A 46 8.46 6.60 -6.58
C LEU A 46 9.65 7.23 -7.32
N LYS A 47 10.88 7.06 -6.82
CA LYS A 47 12.10 7.42 -7.54
C LYS A 47 12.37 6.51 -8.74
N THR A 48 12.11 5.21 -8.61
CA THR A 48 12.41 4.22 -9.67
C THR A 48 11.28 4.06 -10.68
N GLN A 49 10.02 4.19 -10.24
CA GLN A 49 8.80 3.85 -11.00
C GLN A 49 7.67 4.82 -10.64
N LYS A 50 7.89 6.11 -10.88
CA LYS A 50 6.98 7.20 -10.55
C LYS A 50 5.57 7.02 -11.14
N GLU A 51 5.48 6.56 -12.37
CA GLU A 51 4.21 6.42 -13.11
C GLU A 51 3.39 5.19 -12.71
N ASN A 52 3.99 4.27 -11.96
CA ASN A 52 3.40 2.97 -11.65
C ASN A 52 3.21 2.71 -10.16
N CYS A 53 3.48 3.71 -9.31
CA CYS A 53 3.23 3.63 -7.87
C CYS A 53 1.86 4.21 -7.54
N GLU A 54 1.06 3.43 -6.81
CA GLU A 54 -0.29 3.81 -6.39
C GLU A 54 -0.39 3.62 -4.88
N TRP A 55 -0.45 4.71 -4.14
CA TRP A 55 -0.63 4.67 -2.69
C TRP A 55 -2.10 4.39 -2.38
N LEU A 56 -2.38 3.34 -1.60
CA LEU A 56 -3.75 3.00 -1.18
C LEU A 56 -4.06 3.57 0.22
N GLY A 57 -3.03 3.77 1.05
CA GLY A 57 -3.15 4.30 2.40
C GLY A 57 -3.30 3.25 3.49
N LYS A 58 -3.71 3.71 4.67
CA LYS A 58 -3.86 2.87 5.87
C LYS A 58 -5.22 2.18 5.87
N TRP A 59 -5.23 0.85 6.01
CA TRP A 59 -6.45 0.10 6.21
C TRP A 59 -6.90 0.17 7.67
N ASP A 60 -8.14 0.62 7.93
CA ASP A 60 -8.71 0.67 9.29
C ASP A 60 -9.61 -0.54 9.61
N GLY A 61 -9.66 -1.54 8.74
CA GLY A 61 -10.51 -2.74 8.91
C GLY A 61 -11.79 -2.71 8.09
N LYS A 62 -12.20 -1.53 7.61
CA LYS A 62 -13.44 -1.35 6.81
C LYS A 62 -13.22 -0.52 5.54
N LYS A 63 -12.28 0.41 5.58
CA LYS A 63 -11.91 1.30 4.47
C LYS A 63 -10.45 1.75 4.62
N PHE A 64 -9.89 2.26 3.53
CA PHE A 64 -8.63 2.98 3.56
C PHE A 64 -8.88 4.39 4.10
N THR A 65 -8.18 4.77 5.16
CA THR A 65 -8.41 6.02 5.90
C THR A 65 -7.25 7.02 5.75
N ASP A 66 -6.31 6.77 4.84
CA ASP A 66 -5.10 7.60 4.72
C ASP A 66 -4.48 7.50 3.31
N ASP A 67 -5.34 7.68 2.30
CA ASP A 67 -5.01 7.59 0.86
C ASP A 67 -4.15 8.78 0.37
N ASN A 68 -4.03 9.85 1.17
CA ASN A 68 -3.35 11.06 0.73
C ASN A 68 -1.91 11.14 1.25
N PHE A 69 -0.97 10.55 0.50
CA PHE A 69 0.48 10.63 0.77
C PHE A 69 1.00 12.07 0.97
N ASP A 70 0.39 13.05 0.29
CA ASP A 70 0.75 14.47 0.42
C ASP A 70 0.50 15.04 1.83
N LYS A 71 -0.61 14.64 2.47
CA LYS A 71 -0.91 15.03 3.87
C LYS A 71 0.03 14.35 4.87
N LEU A 72 0.60 13.19 4.52
CA LEU A 72 1.53 12.46 5.36
C LEU A 72 2.89 13.15 5.49
N GLU A 73 3.42 13.75 4.40
CA GLU A 73 4.68 14.51 4.46
C GLU A 73 4.49 15.92 5.04
N SER A 74 3.30 16.50 4.93
CA SER A 74 3.05 17.88 5.40
C SER A 74 2.94 18.01 6.93
N VAL A 75 2.79 16.91 7.68
CA VAL A 75 2.95 16.88 9.16
C VAL A 75 4.43 16.76 9.51
N LYS A 76 5.25 17.69 9.02
CA LYS A 76 6.65 17.83 9.43
C LYS A 76 7.19 19.24 9.22
N LYS A 77 6.30 20.24 9.07
CA LYS A 77 6.68 21.65 8.99
C LYS A 77 6.32 22.37 10.28
#